data_AF-A0A7C5KJM1-F1
#
_entry.id   AF-A0A7C5KJM1-F1
#
_cell.length_a   1.000
_cell.length_b   1.000
_cell.length_c   1.000
_cell.angle_alpha   90.00
_cell.angle_beta   90.00
_cell.angle_gamma   90.00
#
_symmetry.space_group_name_H-M   'P 1'
#
loop_
_entity.id
_entity.type
_entity.pdbx_description
1 polymer ?
#
loop_
_entity_poly.entity_id
_entity_poly.type
_entity_poly.pdbx_seq_one_letter_code
_entity_poly.pdbx_strand_id
1 'polypeptide(L)'
;GICKLLRAEVDLRWQLIGERRRYGPRGRNGGGDGAPGGQGVWKDGEWVGVRGKGGGWLRAGERLRLETPGGGGVGGKRLEAFPT
;
A
#
# COMPACT_ATOMS: atom_id res chain seq x y z
N GLY A 1 -2.14 2.57 -6.70
CA GLY A 1 -2.85 1.62 -5.83
C GLY A 1 -4.14 2.25 -5.36
N ILE A 2 -4.84 1.59 -4.45
CA ILE A 2 -6.05 2.09 -3.78
C ILE A 2 -5.75 2.20 -2.30
N CYS A 3 -6.21 3.27 -1.65
CA CYS A 3 -6.22 3.39 -0.20
C CYS A 3 -7.65 3.13 0.31
N LYS A 4 -7.78 2.17 1.23
CA LYS A 4 -9.01 1.95 2.00
C LYS A 4 -8.75 2.35 3.44
N LEU A 5 -9.65 3.16 3.98
CA LEU A 5 -9.67 3.52 5.40
C LEU A 5 -10.95 2.93 6.01
N LEU A 6 -10.77 1.97 6.90
CA LEU A 6 -11.86 1.27 7.58
C LEU A 6 -11.91 1.76 9.03
N ARG A 7 -13.09 2.13 9.52
CA ARG A 7 -13.33 2.44 10.93
C ARG A 7 -14.06 1.27 11.58
N ALA A 8 -13.62 0.87 12.76
CA ALA A 8 -14.35 -0.09 13.57
C ALA A 8 -15.50 0.63 14.26
N GLU A 9 -16.75 0.28 13.95
CA GLU A 9 -17.93 0.84 14.65
C GLU A 9 -18.21 0.11 15.98
N VAL A 10 -17.71 -1.12 16.09
CA VAL A 10 -17.72 -1.93 17.30
C VAL A 10 -16.36 -2.59 17.45
N ASP A 11 -16.05 -3.08 18.65
CA ASP A 11 -14.85 -3.88 18.88
C ASP A 11 -14.81 -5.09 17.95
N LEU A 12 -13.71 -5.24 17.20
CA LEU A 12 -13.59 -6.29 16.20
C LEU A 12 -12.17 -6.82 16.08
N ARG A 13 -12.07 -8.03 15.55
CA ARG A 13 -10.81 -8.64 15.15
C ARG A 13 -10.62 -8.47 13.66
N TRP A 14 -9.40 -8.13 13.24
CA TRP A 14 -9.02 -8.07 11.83
C TRP A 14 -7.91 -9.06 11.52
N GLN A 15 -7.89 -9.52 10.27
CA GLN A 15 -6.83 -10.34 9.69
C GLN A 15 -6.53 -9.78 8.29
N LEU A 16 -5.25 -9.77 7.92
CA LEU A 16 -4.75 -9.29 6.64
C LEU A 16 -3.73 -10.27 6.09
N ILE A 17 -3.89 -10.59 4.81
CA ILE A 17 -2.87 -11.23 3.99
C ILE A 17 -2.56 -10.27 2.85
N GLY A 18 -1.41 -9.62 2.94
CA GLY A 18 -0.95 -8.61 2.00
C GLY A 18 0.40 -8.98 1.42
N GLU A 19 0.52 -8.79 0.11
CA GLU A 19 1.77 -8.96 -0.63
C GLU A 19 2.33 -7.63 -1.11
N ARG A 20 3.59 -7.66 -1.56
CA ARG A 20 4.30 -6.50 -2.16
C ARG A 20 4.39 -5.29 -1.23
N ARG A 21 4.71 -5.56 0.04
CA ARG A 21 4.87 -4.56 1.11
C ARG A 21 6.30 -4.03 1.27
N ARG A 22 7.29 -4.80 0.83
CA ARG A 22 8.70 -4.40 0.79
C ARG A 22 9.15 -4.00 -0.62
N TYR A 23 8.71 -4.77 -1.62
CA TYR A 23 9.02 -4.54 -3.03
C TYR A 23 7.72 -4.45 -3.83
N GLY A 24 7.53 -3.36 -4.58
CA GLY A 24 6.36 -3.16 -5.42
C GLY A 24 6.40 -3.94 -6.73
N PRO A 25 5.33 -3.90 -7.56
CA PRO A 25 5.31 -4.46 -8.91
C PRO A 25 6.50 -4.03 -9.77
N ARG A 26 7.22 -4.99 -10.34
CA ARG A 26 8.37 -4.68 -11.20
C ARG A 26 7.92 -4.01 -12.49
N GLY A 27 8.65 -2.99 -12.91
CA GLY A 27 8.50 -2.43 -14.24
C GLY A 27 9.04 -3.37 -15.34
N ARG A 28 8.79 -3.01 -16.60
CA ARG A 28 9.22 -3.76 -17.79
C ARG A 28 9.77 -2.82 -18.85
N ASN A 29 10.69 -3.30 -19.69
CA ASN A 29 11.22 -2.58 -20.86
C ASN A 29 11.73 -1.16 -20.54
N GLY A 30 12.45 -1.01 -19.42
CA GLY A 30 12.96 0.28 -18.95
C GLY A 30 12.00 1.09 -18.07
N GLY A 31 10.79 0.56 -17.82
CA GLY A 31 9.79 1.17 -16.93
C GLY A 31 10.17 1.02 -15.47
N GLY A 32 9.85 2.05 -14.68
CA GLY A 32 10.08 2.05 -13.24
C GLY A 32 9.17 1.07 -12.50
N ASP A 33 9.65 0.60 -11.35
CA ASP A 33 8.87 -0.22 -10.43
C ASP A 33 7.70 0.59 -9.81
N GLY A 34 6.59 -0.09 -9.57
CA GLY A 34 5.46 0.46 -8.84
C GLY A 34 5.78 0.63 -7.36
N ALA A 35 5.13 1.59 -6.71
CA ALA A 35 5.26 1.78 -5.28
C ALA A 35 4.76 0.54 -4.50
N PRO A 36 5.46 0.12 -3.43
CA PRO A 36 4.97 -0.94 -2.54
C PRO A 36 3.69 -0.50 -1.84
N GLY A 37 2.87 -1.45 -1.43
CA GLY A 37 1.68 -1.18 -0.62
C GLY A 37 2.02 -1.02 0.87
N GLY A 38 1.12 -0.44 1.64
CA GLY A 38 1.26 -0.20 3.08
C GLY A 38 0.03 -0.59 3.90
N GLN A 39 0.21 -0.66 5.21
CA GLN A 39 -0.86 -0.91 6.17
C GLN A 39 -0.51 -0.32 7.53
N GLY A 40 -1.52 0.18 8.24
CA GLY A 40 -1.35 0.69 9.59
C GLY A 40 -2.67 0.80 10.33
N VAL A 41 -2.59 0.83 11.65
CA VAL A 41 -3.74 1.07 12.53
C VAL A 41 -3.60 2.44 13.18
N TRP A 42 -4.71 3.17 13.32
CA TRP A 42 -4.74 4.42 14.06
C TRP A 42 -5.06 4.11 15.52
N LYS A 43 -4.10 4.38 16.41
CA LYS A 43 -4.20 4.15 17.85
C LYS A 43 -3.68 5.37 18.60
N ASP A 44 -4.38 5.78 19.64
CA ASP A 44 -3.96 6.86 20.55
C ASP A 44 -3.52 8.16 19.85
N GLY A 45 -4.12 8.46 18.70
CA GLY A 45 -3.81 9.68 17.94
C GLY A 45 -2.66 9.56 16.95
N GLU A 46 -2.14 8.36 16.68
CA GLU A 46 -1.06 8.13 15.71
C GLU A 46 -1.26 6.90 14.82
N TRP A 47 -0.59 6.90 13.66
CA TRP A 47 -0.57 5.75 12.74
C TRP A 47 0.59 4.80 13.11
N VAL A 48 0.24 3.59 13.54
CA VAL A 48 1.20 2.53 13.82
C VAL A 48 1.24 1.53 12.66
N GLY A 49 2.41 1.34 12.06
CA GLY A 49 2.63 0.37 11.00
C GLY A 49 2.43 -1.07 11.50
N VAL A 50 1.75 -1.91 10.71
CA VAL A 50 1.53 -3.32 11.04
C VAL A 50 2.15 -4.24 10.00
N ARG A 51 2.30 -5.54 10.31
CA ARG A 51 2.87 -6.51 9.37
C ARG A 51 1.94 -6.74 8.17
N GLY A 52 2.54 -7.02 7.01
CA GLY A 52 1.81 -7.33 5.78
C GLY A 52 1.00 -8.63 5.84
N LYS A 53 1.37 -9.55 6.72
CA LYS A 53 0.60 -10.75 7.06
C LYS A 53 0.43 -10.78 8.57
N GLY A 54 -0.81 -10.88 9.04
CA GLY A 54 -1.12 -10.93 10.46
C GLY A 54 -2.48 -10.31 10.77
N GLY A 55 -2.68 -9.94 12.02
CA GLY A 55 -3.90 -9.30 12.44
C GLY A 55 -3.82 -8.80 13.87
N GLY A 56 -4.95 -8.36 14.39
CA GLY A 56 -5.07 -7.83 15.73
C GLY A 56 -6.50 -7.45 16.06
N TRP A 57 -6.63 -6.60 17.08
CA TRP A 57 -7.90 -6.04 17.52
C TRP A 57 -7.97 -4.56 17.19
N LEU A 58 -9.17 -4.11 16.82
CA LEU A 58 -9.56 -2.72 16.81
C LEU A 58 -10.65 -2.50 17.86
N ARG A 59 -10.53 -1.43 18.63
CA ARG A 59 -11.61 -0.91 19.46
C ARG A 59 -12.56 -0.07 18.62
N ALA A 60 -13.81 0.06 19.08
CA ALA A 60 -14.75 1.00 18.50
C ALA A 60 -14.12 2.41 18.37
N GLY A 61 -14.14 2.95 17.16
CA GLY A 61 -13.54 4.24 16.81
C GLY A 61 -12.14 4.18 16.21
N GLU A 62 -11.37 3.12 16.44
CA GLU A 62 -10.06 2.93 15.81
C GLU A 62 -10.21 2.67 14.30
N ARG A 63 -9.11 2.88 13.57
CA ARG A 63 -9.09 2.79 12.11
C ARG A 63 -7.99 1.87 11.61
N LEU A 64 -8.26 1.18 10.51
CA LEU A 64 -7.29 0.40 9.74
C LEU A 64 -7.13 1.01 8.36
N ARG A 65 -5.91 1.37 7.99
CA ARG A 65 -5.54 1.84 6.65
C ARG A 65 -4.90 0.70 5.87
N LEU A 66 -5.38 0.49 4.66
CA LEU A 66 -4.87 -0.53 3.73
C LEU A 66 -4.60 0.12 2.38
N GLU A 67 -3.34 0.15 1.98
CA GLU A 67 -2.91 0.67 0.68
C GLU A 67 -2.49 -0.49 -0.21
N THR A 68 -3.18 -0.71 -1.32
CA THR A 68 -2.72 -1.68 -2.31
C THR A 68 -1.53 -1.12 -3.10
N PRO A 69 -0.58 -1.96 -3.52
CA PRO A 69 0.56 -1.51 -4.32
C PRO A 69 0.15 -0.76 -5.59
N GLY A 70 1.04 0.09 -6.12
CA GLY A 70 0.93 0.64 -7.47
C GLY A 70 1.20 -0.41 -8.55
N GLY A 71 0.96 -0.09 -9.82
CA GLY A 71 1.42 -0.92 -10.95
C GLY A 71 2.86 -0.59 -11.34
N GLY A 72 3.58 -1.53 -11.95
CA GLY A 72 4.87 -1.27 -12.57
C GLY A 72 4.68 -0.62 -13.95
N GLY A 73 5.56 0.30 -14.30
CA GLY A 73 5.54 0.95 -15.61
C GLY A 73 6.05 0.05 -16.74
N VAL A 74 5.77 0.44 -17.98
CA VAL A 74 6.33 -0.19 -19.18
C VAL A 74 6.98 0.89 -20.06
N GLY A 75 8.20 0.65 -20.54
CA GLY A 75 8.97 1.57 -21.39
C GLY A 75 9.95 2.47 -20.61
N GLY A 76 10.98 3.02 -21.25
CA GLY A 76 11.95 3.91 -20.60
C GLY A 76 12.74 4.72 -21.64
N LYS A 77 12.65 6.05 -21.50
CA LYS A 77 13.00 7.14 -22.43
C LYS A 77 12.24 7.14 -23.78
N ARG A 78 11.43 8.18 -23.98
CA ARG A 78 11.10 8.67 -25.34
C ARG A 78 12.43 9.03 -26.02
N LEU A 79 12.62 8.54 -27.24
CA LEU A 79 13.77 8.84 -28.09
C LEU A 79 14.00 10.35 -28.18
N GLU A 80 15.28 10.74 -28.22
CA GLU A 80 15.71 12.14 -28.25
C GLU A 80 14.98 12.92 -29.34
N ALA A 81 14.59 14.16 -29.02
CA ALA A 81 14.03 15.06 -30.02
C ALA A 81 15.05 15.20 -31.17
N PHE A 82 14.57 15.04 -32.41
CA PHE A 82 15.38 15.28 -33.60
C PHE A 82 16.08 16.65 -33.48
N PRO A 83 17.42 16.73 -33.64
CA PRO A 83 18.07 18.03 -33.71
C PRO A 83 17.52 18.77 -34.93
N THR A 84 17.09 20.00 -34.70
CA THR A 84 16.68 20.98 -35.73
C THR A 84 17.82 21.30 -36.67
#